data_AF-A0A925MRV1-F1
#
_entry.id   AF-A0A925MRV1-F1
#
_cell.length_a   1.000
_cell.length_b   1.000
_cell.length_c   1.000
_cell.angle_alpha   90.00
_cell.angle_beta   90.00
_cell.angle_gamma   90.00
#
_symmetry.space_group_name_H-M   'P 1'
#
loop_
_entity.id
_entity.type
_entity.pdbx_description
1 polymer ?
#
loop_
_entity_poly.entity_id
_entity_poly.type
_entity_poly.pdbx_seq_one_letter_code
_entity_poly.pdbx_strand_id
1 'polypeptide(L)'
;MTKVELETFVEGTTHYFETAANQPASVGSPYLVQEGKPTVQEFTGLISIAGKRRGIVYFTASRPMLTVMLMRMGETELTQENMCDLVGEVANTISGNARRDFGKDFMISIPQVVAG
;
A
#
# COMPACT_ATOMS: atom_id res chain seq x y z
N MET A 1 4.46 -5.62 16.74
CA MET A 1 5.27 -5.09 15.63
C MET A 1 6.48 -4.40 16.24
N THR A 2 7.68 -4.72 15.80
CA THR A 2 8.94 -4.08 16.25
C THR A 2 9.20 -2.80 15.45
N LYS A 3 10.20 -2.01 15.85
CA LYS A 3 10.61 -0.81 15.12
C LYS A 3 11.09 -1.13 13.70
N VAL A 4 11.95 -2.15 13.55
CA VAL A 4 12.51 -2.59 12.26
C VAL A 4 11.40 -3.02 11.29
N GLU A 5 10.42 -3.75 11.80
CA GLU A 5 9.27 -4.21 11.03
C GLU A 5 8.38 -3.06 10.54
N LEU A 6 8.26 -1.99 11.34
CA LEU A 6 7.54 -0.79 10.95
C LEU A 6 8.33 0.00 9.91
N GLU A 7 9.64 0.16 10.10
CA GLU A 7 10.56 0.81 9.16
C GLU A 7 10.50 0.13 7.79
N THR A 8 10.39 -1.21 7.76
CA THR A 8 10.25 -1.99 6.51
C THR A 8 9.07 -1.49 5.65
N PHE A 9 7.91 -1.24 6.25
CA PHE A 9 6.73 -0.76 5.54
C PHE A 9 6.85 0.72 5.16
N VAL A 10 7.42 1.54 6.03
CA VAL A 10 7.65 2.97 5.77
C VAL A 10 8.60 3.17 4.59
N GLU A 11 9.73 2.46 4.59
CA GLU A 11 10.71 2.48 3.51
C GLU A 11 10.14 1.93 2.22
N GLY A 12 9.46 0.77 2.27
CA GLY A 12 8.84 0.17 1.10
C GLY A 12 7.79 1.08 0.46
N THR A 13 7.01 1.79 1.27
CA THR A 13 6.04 2.78 0.80
C THR A 13 6.74 3.97 0.16
N THR A 14 7.69 4.58 0.87
CA THR A 14 8.40 5.77 0.38
C THR A 14 9.13 5.51 -0.94
N HIS A 15 9.81 4.36 -1.03
CA HIS A 15 10.53 3.92 -2.22
C HIS A 15 9.60 3.64 -3.41
N TYR A 16 8.41 3.08 -3.17
CA TYR A 16 7.42 2.88 -4.22
C TYR A 16 7.04 4.22 -4.88
N PHE A 17 6.67 5.23 -4.10
CA PHE A 17 6.27 6.53 -4.64
C PHE A 17 7.42 7.27 -5.32
N GLU A 18 8.62 7.18 -4.76
CA GLU A 18 9.82 7.72 -5.39
C GLU A 18 10.06 7.11 -6.78
N THR A 19 9.88 5.79 -6.91
CA THR A 19 10.13 5.07 -8.17
C THR A 19 8.99 5.24 -9.17
N ALA A 20 7.74 5.06 -8.73
CA ALA A 20 6.56 5.04 -9.59
C ALA A 20 6.12 6.44 -10.04
N ALA A 21 6.20 7.43 -9.15
CA ALA A 21 5.69 8.78 -9.42
C ALA A 21 6.79 9.83 -9.56
N ASN A 22 8.07 9.43 -9.47
CA ASN A 22 9.24 10.31 -9.43
C ASN A 22 9.10 11.41 -8.35
N GLN A 23 8.42 11.08 -7.26
CA GLN A 23 8.14 11.99 -6.14
C GLN A 23 8.06 11.19 -4.84
N PRO A 24 8.98 11.40 -3.88
CA PRO A 24 8.94 10.67 -2.63
C PRO A 24 7.70 11.05 -1.81
N ALA A 25 7.07 10.05 -1.20
CA ALA A 25 5.99 10.29 -0.25
C ALA A 25 6.53 10.89 1.05
N SER A 26 5.82 11.88 1.61
CA SER A 26 6.09 12.36 2.97
C SER A 26 5.34 11.48 3.96
N VAL A 27 6.07 10.76 4.82
CA VAL A 27 5.48 9.88 5.82
C VAL A 27 5.29 10.64 7.14
N GLY A 28 4.04 10.69 7.62
CA GLY A 28 3.72 11.21 8.96
C GLY A 28 4.14 10.25 10.07
N SER A 29 4.00 10.68 11.33
CA SER A 29 4.30 9.82 12.48
C SER A 29 3.40 8.58 12.51
N PRO A 30 3.95 7.36 12.51
CA PRO A 30 3.16 6.15 12.68
C PRO A 30 2.39 6.15 14.00
N TYR A 31 1.15 5.69 13.99
CA TYR A 31 0.29 5.69 15.18
C TYR A 31 -0.55 4.42 15.26
N LEU A 32 -0.94 4.07 16.48
CA LEU A 32 -1.95 3.04 16.73
C LEU A 32 -3.33 3.70 16.71
N VAL A 33 -4.26 3.14 15.95
CA VAL A 33 -5.66 3.55 16.00
C VAL A 33 -6.23 3.07 17.35
N GLN A 34 -6.48 3.99 18.27
CA GLN A 34 -6.96 3.67 19.63
C GLN A 34 -8.49 3.64 19.71
N GLU A 35 -9.19 4.45 18.93
CA GLU A 35 -10.66 4.52 18.88
C GLU A 35 -11.16 4.70 17.43
N GLY A 36 -12.29 4.06 17.11
CA GLY A 36 -12.90 4.11 15.78
C GLY A 36 -12.32 3.12 14.77
N LYS A 37 -12.88 3.13 13.55
CA LYS A 37 -12.32 2.40 12.41
C LYS A 37 -11.24 3.25 11.75
N PRO A 38 -10.15 2.66 11.20
CA PRO A 38 -9.21 3.39 10.37
C PRO A 38 -9.96 4.16 9.28
N THR A 39 -9.50 5.36 8.95
CA THR A 39 -10.05 6.10 7.81
C THR A 39 -9.81 5.29 6.54
N VAL A 40 -10.90 4.91 5.88
CA VAL A 40 -10.89 4.26 4.57
C VAL A 40 -11.32 5.31 3.56
N GLN A 41 -10.52 5.47 2.50
CA GLN A 41 -10.81 6.32 1.35
C GLN A 41 -11.49 5.51 0.25
N GLU A 42 -11.88 6.20 -0.82
CA GLU A 42 -12.66 5.67 -1.95
C GLU A 42 -12.09 4.39 -2.56
N PHE A 43 -10.76 4.24 -2.59
CA PHE A 43 -10.09 3.04 -3.08
C PHE A 43 -9.23 2.42 -2.01
N THR A 44 -9.31 1.09 -1.88
CA THR A 44 -8.52 0.35 -0.90
C THR A 44 -8.03 -0.97 -1.46
N GLY A 45 -6.71 -1.18 -1.39
CA GLY A 45 -6.03 -2.43 -1.71
C GLY A 45 -5.72 -3.20 -0.44
N LEU A 46 -6.00 -4.50 -0.45
CA LEU A 46 -5.86 -5.40 0.69
C LEU A 46 -4.91 -6.55 0.35
N ILE A 47 -3.96 -6.80 1.24
CA ILE A 47 -3.09 -7.97 1.18
C ILE A 47 -3.16 -8.69 2.52
N SER A 48 -3.63 -9.93 2.50
CA SER A 48 -3.64 -10.78 3.69
C SER A 48 -2.25 -11.34 3.95
N ILE A 49 -1.77 -11.24 5.17
CA ILE A 49 -0.53 -11.82 5.66
C ILE A 49 -0.84 -13.12 6.39
N ALA A 50 -0.07 -14.17 6.10
CA ALA A 50 -0.13 -15.47 6.76
C ALA A 50 1.25 -16.00 7.16
N GLY A 51 1.26 -17.13 7.89
CA GLY A 51 2.47 -17.79 8.40
C GLY A 51 2.67 -17.56 9.90
N LYS A 52 3.89 -17.21 10.31
CA LYS A 52 4.20 -16.89 11.72
C LYS A 52 3.42 -15.70 12.26
N ARG A 53 2.96 -14.82 11.36
CA ARG A 53 2.09 -13.69 11.66
C ARG A 53 0.87 -13.75 10.77
N ARG A 54 -0.25 -13.28 11.32
CA ARG A 54 -1.50 -13.14 10.60
C ARG A 54 -2.00 -11.72 10.75
N GLY A 55 -2.46 -11.14 9.66
CA GLY A 55 -2.89 -9.76 9.61
C GLY A 55 -3.22 -9.35 8.19
N ILE A 56 -3.50 -8.06 7.99
CA ILE A 56 -3.81 -7.51 6.68
C ILE A 56 -3.07 -6.18 6.55
N VAL A 57 -2.48 -5.95 5.38
CA VAL A 57 -1.99 -4.63 4.96
C VAL A 57 -3.08 -3.99 4.11
N TYR A 58 -3.45 -2.77 4.47
CA TYR A 58 -4.39 -1.95 3.73
C TYR A 58 -3.66 -0.74 3.18
N PHE A 59 -3.76 -0.50 1.88
CA PHE A 59 -3.41 0.77 1.26
C PHE A 59 -4.71 1.45 0.83
N THR A 60 -4.93 2.69 1.25
CA THR A 60 -6.14 3.44 0.90
C THR A 60 -5.78 4.77 0.27
N ALA A 61 -6.51 5.13 -0.78
CA ALA A 61 -6.24 6.30 -1.60
C ALA A 61 -7.54 6.96 -2.09
N SER A 62 -7.48 8.27 -2.26
CA SER A 62 -8.54 9.05 -2.88
C SER A 62 -8.38 9.09 -4.40
N ARG A 63 -9.48 9.24 -5.14
CA ARG A 63 -9.43 9.41 -6.59
C ARG A 63 -8.45 10.51 -7.06
N PRO A 64 -8.42 11.73 -6.47
CA PRO A 64 -7.48 12.76 -6.92
C PRO A 64 -6.02 12.33 -6.84
N MET A 65 -5.63 11.60 -5.79
CA MET A 65 -4.27 11.08 -5.65
C MET A 65 -3.94 10.07 -6.75
N LEU A 66 -4.83 9.10 -6.98
CA LEU A 66 -4.62 8.06 -8.00
C LEU A 66 -4.60 8.65 -9.41
N THR A 67 -5.44 9.65 -9.70
CA THR A 67 -5.40 10.40 -10.97
C THR A 67 -4.03 11.02 -11.21
N VAL A 68 -3.46 11.70 -10.20
CA VAL A 68 -2.13 12.32 -10.32
C VAL A 68 -1.05 11.27 -10.52
N MET A 69 -1.13 10.13 -9.82
CA MET A 69 -0.16 9.05 -9.98
C MET A 69 -0.20 8.47 -11.40
N LEU A 70 -1.38 8.11 -11.92
CA LEU A 70 -1.53 7.60 -13.28
C LEU A 70 -0.95 8.59 -14.31
N MET A 71 -1.26 9.89 -14.18
CA MET A 71 -0.68 10.92 -15.04
C MET A 71 0.85 10.99 -14.94
N ARG A 72 1.43 10.85 -13.74
CA ARG A 72 2.89 10.84 -13.53
C ARG A 72 3.56 9.61 -14.12
N MET A 73 2.85 8.48 -14.13
CA MET A 73 3.29 7.22 -14.74
C MET A 73 3.17 7.25 -16.28
N GLY A 74 2.56 8.30 -16.84
CA GLY A 74 2.38 8.46 -18.28
C GLY A 74 1.14 7.76 -18.83
N GLU A 75 0.24 7.30 -17.96
CA GLU A 75 -1.01 6.67 -18.36
C GLU A 75 -1.97 7.68 -18.98
N THR A 76 -2.54 7.33 -20.12
CA THR A 76 -3.53 8.16 -20.83
C THR A 76 -4.95 7.86 -20.40
N GLU A 77 -5.19 6.65 -19.90
CA GLU A 77 -6.50 6.18 -19.47
C GLU A 77 -6.63 6.28 -17.95
N LEU A 78 -7.52 7.16 -17.49
CA LEU A 78 -7.71 7.47 -16.06
C LEU A 78 -9.01 6.83 -15.56
N THR A 79 -9.23 5.57 -15.92
CA THR A 79 -10.43 4.81 -15.59
C THR A 79 -10.40 4.34 -14.14
N GLN A 80 -11.57 4.00 -13.60
CA GLN A 80 -11.65 3.36 -12.28
C GLN A 80 -10.91 2.02 -12.24
N GLU A 81 -10.90 1.27 -13.35
CA GLU A 81 -10.16 0.01 -13.48
C GLU A 81 -8.67 0.23 -13.29
N ASN A 82 -8.08 1.19 -14.02
CA ASN A 82 -6.66 1.53 -13.88
C ASN A 82 -6.31 2.04 -12.46
N MET A 83 -7.24 2.75 -11.82
CA MET A 83 -7.09 3.15 -10.41
C MET A 83 -7.10 1.95 -9.47
N CYS A 84 -7.99 0.97 -9.70
CA CYS A 84 -8.03 -0.26 -8.92
C CYS A 84 -6.75 -1.08 -9.10
N ASP A 85 -6.26 -1.20 -10.34
CA ASP A 85 -5.02 -1.91 -10.65
C ASP A 85 -3.82 -1.26 -9.95
N LEU A 86 -3.69 0.06 -10.04
CA LEU A 86 -2.65 0.82 -9.36
C LEU A 86 -2.70 0.59 -7.83
N VAL A 87 -3.89 0.64 -7.24
CA VAL A 87 -4.07 0.40 -5.80
C VAL A 87 -3.67 -1.02 -5.40
N GLY A 88 -4.00 -2.01 -6.22
CA GLY A 88 -3.58 -3.39 -6.04
C GLY A 88 -2.07 -3.55 -6.14
N GLU A 89 -1.44 -2.89 -7.12
CA GLU A 89 0.01 -2.90 -7.34
C GLU A 89 0.76 -2.29 -6.15
N VAL A 90 0.33 -1.12 -5.66
CA VAL A 90 0.91 -0.44 -4.50
C VAL A 90 0.84 -1.37 -3.28
N ALA A 91 -0.35 -1.90 -2.98
CA ALA A 91 -0.57 -2.78 -1.82
C ALA A 91 0.30 -4.03 -1.90
N ASN A 92 0.36 -4.67 -3.08
CA ASN A 92 1.16 -5.85 -3.32
C ASN A 92 2.67 -5.57 -3.19
N THR A 93 3.15 -4.44 -3.71
CA THR A 93 4.57 -4.09 -3.69
C THR A 93 5.07 -3.80 -2.28
N ILE A 94 4.32 -2.98 -1.53
CA ILE A 94 4.65 -2.67 -0.12
C ILE A 94 4.64 -3.94 0.73
N SER A 95 3.66 -4.83 0.51
CA SER A 95 3.56 -6.09 1.25
C SER A 95 4.62 -7.12 0.85
N GLY A 96 4.94 -7.21 -0.43
CA GLY A 96 5.96 -8.13 -0.95
C GLY A 96 7.35 -7.82 -0.42
N ASN A 97 7.69 -6.53 -0.34
CA ASN A 97 8.97 -6.05 0.19
C ASN A 97 9.19 -6.45 1.65
N ALA A 98 8.11 -6.59 2.43
CA ALA A 98 8.21 -6.98 3.83
C ALA A 98 8.79 -8.39 4.04
N ARG A 99 8.77 -9.27 3.02
CA ARG A 99 9.37 -10.61 3.12
C ARG A 99 10.87 -10.58 3.46
N ARG A 100 11.59 -9.53 3.07
CA ARG A 100 13.02 -9.37 3.37
C ARG A 100 13.30 -9.37 4.88
N ASP A 101 12.52 -8.61 5.63
CA ASP A 101 12.75 -8.36 7.06
C ASP A 101 11.89 -9.26 7.97
N PHE A 102 10.75 -9.75 7.46
CA PHE A 102 9.89 -10.71 8.16
C PHE A 102 10.24 -12.18 7.88
N GLY A 103 11.11 -12.43 6.89
CA GLY A 103 11.64 -13.75 6.55
C GLY A 103 10.72 -14.61 5.70
N LYS A 104 11.21 -15.81 5.36
CA LYS A 104 10.59 -16.71 4.37
C LYS A 104 9.17 -17.19 4.72
N ASP A 105 8.81 -17.19 6.00
CA ASP A 105 7.51 -17.61 6.51
C ASP A 105 6.45 -16.49 6.41
N PHE A 106 6.84 -15.29 5.97
CA PHE A 106 5.92 -14.19 5.65
C PHE A 106 5.30 -14.44 4.28
N MET A 107 4.05 -14.90 4.30
CA MET A 107 3.27 -15.20 3.09
C MET A 107 2.22 -14.13 2.88
N ILE A 108 2.01 -13.73 1.62
CA ILE A 108 0.99 -12.74 1.25
C ILE A 108 -0.01 -13.31 0.25
N SER A 109 -1.25 -12.85 0.30
CA SER A 109 -2.27 -13.17 -0.71
C SER A 109 -2.06 -12.38 -2.00
N ILE A 110 -2.81 -12.73 -3.03
CA ILE A 110 -3.08 -11.81 -4.15
C ILE A 110 -3.79 -10.54 -3.64
N PRO A 111 -3.62 -9.38 -4.31
CA PRO A 111 -4.34 -8.16 -3.98
C PRO A 111 -5.85 -8.33 -4.16
N GLN A 112 -6.60 -7.83 -3.19
CA GLN A 112 -8.04 -7.59 -3.33
C GLN A 112 -8.26 -6.08 -3.29
N VAL A 113 -9.09 -5.56 -4.18
CA VAL A 113 -9.34 -4.12 -4.27
C VAL A 113 -10.82 -3.86 -4.04
N VAL A 114 -11.10 -2.87 -3.20
CA VAL A 114 -12.44 -2.35 -2.93
C VAL A 114 -12.47 -0.90 -3.39
N ALA A 115 -13.50 -0.55 -4.16
CA ALA A 115 -13.78 0.83 -4.56
C ALA A 115 -15.23 1.17 -4.21
N GLY A 116 -15.47 2.33 -3.60
CA GLY A 116 -16.82 2.76 -3.21
C GLY A 116 -16.87 4.02 -2.35
#